data_AF-A0A7X8T760-F1
#
_entry.id   AF-A0A7X8T760-F1
#
_cell.length_a   1.000
_cell.length_b   1.000
_cell.length_c   1.000
_cell.angle_alpha   90.00
_cell.angle_beta   90.00
_cell.angle_gamma   90.00
#
_symmetry.space_group_name_H-M   'P 1'
#
loop_
_entity.id
_entity.type
_entity.pdbx_description
1 polymer ?
#
loop_
_entity_poly.entity_id
_entity_poly.type
_entity_poly.pdbx_seq_one_letter_code
_entity_poly.pdbx_strand_id
1 'polypeptide(L)'
;MGVMHHDARWWPVRTAAVRRDDFKCQECGARGRLEVHHVIPVRQAPELAYSLGNLKTLCTDCHLQYTLAERGQLPSPEREAWQSLLNKGI
;
A
#
# COMPACT_ATOMS: atom_id res chain seq x y z
N MET A 1 9.35 2.91 -3.79
CA MET A 1 8.38 3.97 -3.44
C MET A 1 9.04 5.32 -3.17
N GLY A 2 8.45 6.41 -3.67
CA GLY A 2 8.84 7.79 -3.36
C GLY A 2 7.81 8.40 -2.42
N VAL A 3 8.23 8.80 -1.22
CA VAL A 3 7.33 9.31 -0.19
C VAL A 3 7.17 10.82 -0.39
N MET A 4 6.06 11.27 -0.97
CA MET A 4 5.83 12.69 -1.26
C MET A 4 5.20 13.46 -0.08
N HIS A 5 5.67 13.22 1.14
CA HIS A 5 5.08 13.85 2.33
C HIS A 5 5.47 15.34 2.51
N HIS A 6 6.52 15.78 1.83
CA HIS A 6 7.02 17.16 1.89
C HIS A 6 6.34 18.08 0.87
N ASP A 7 5.52 17.55 -0.03
CA ASP A 7 4.78 18.35 -1.00
C ASP A 7 3.35 18.59 -0.51
N ALA A 8 2.94 19.86 -0.41
CA ALA A 8 1.61 20.25 0.03
C ALA A 8 0.47 19.63 -0.82
N ARG A 9 0.73 19.33 -2.10
CA ARG A 9 -0.22 18.67 -3.01
C ARG A 9 -0.58 17.26 -2.57
N TRP A 10 0.26 16.61 -1.77
CA TRP A 10 0.04 15.22 -1.36
C TRP A 10 -1.15 15.07 -0.42
N TRP A 11 -1.33 15.97 0.55
CA TRP A 11 -2.39 15.82 1.55
C TRP A 11 -3.81 15.81 0.97
N PRO A 12 -4.19 16.70 0.04
CA PRO A 12 -5.49 16.64 -0.65
C PRO A 12 -5.67 15.34 -1.43
N VAL A 13 -4.65 14.93 -2.20
CA VAL A 13 -4.71 13.75 -3.06
C VAL A 13 -4.81 12.47 -2.23
N ARG A 14 -4.01 12.35 -1.17
CA ARG A 14 -4.10 11.27 -0.19
C ARG A 14 -5.52 11.19 0.39
N THR A 15 -6.08 12.33 0.78
CA THR A 15 -7.43 12.39 1.36
C THR A 15 -8.50 11.96 0.35
N ALA A 16 -8.37 12.39 -0.91
CA ALA A 16 -9.27 11.98 -1.99
C ALA A 16 -9.19 10.47 -2.28
N ALA A 17 -7.99 9.87 -2.29
CA ALA A 17 -7.82 8.43 -2.45
C ALA A 17 -8.48 7.63 -1.32
N VAL A 18 -8.21 8.01 -0.06
CA VAL A 18 -8.80 7.33 1.11
C VAL A 18 -10.33 7.46 1.14
N ARG A 19 -10.87 8.63 0.75
CA ARG A 19 -12.33 8.84 0.63
C ARG A 19 -12.96 8.02 -0.49
N ARG A 20 -12.34 7.97 -1.66
CA ARG A 20 -12.78 7.13 -2.80
C ARG A 20 -12.88 5.66 -2.37
N ASP A 21 -11.94 5.23 -1.54
CA ASP A 21 -11.79 3.85 -1.09
C ASP A 21 -12.65 3.51 0.14
N ASP A 22 -13.63 4.34 0.50
CA ASP A 22 -14.53 4.18 1.67
C ASP A 22 -13.77 3.95 2.99
N PHE A 23 -12.59 4.57 3.13
CA PHE A 23 -11.72 4.40 4.30
C PHE A 23 -11.42 2.92 4.60
N LYS A 24 -11.24 2.11 3.54
CA LYS A 24 -10.89 0.69 3.62
C LYS A 24 -9.64 0.39 2.82
N CYS A 25 -8.89 -0.61 3.29
CA CYS A 25 -7.90 -1.29 2.48
C CYS A 25 -8.56 -1.90 1.23
N GLN A 26 -8.01 -1.61 0.06
CA GLN A 26 -8.53 -2.12 -1.21
C GLN A 26 -8.20 -3.60 -1.46
N GLU A 27 -7.34 -4.22 -0.63
CA GLU A 27 -6.97 -5.64 -0.76
C GLU A 27 -7.76 -6.53 0.20
N CYS A 28 -7.86 -6.13 1.46
CA CYS A 28 -8.47 -6.97 2.51
C CYS A 28 -9.71 -6.36 3.16
N GLY A 29 -10.10 -5.12 2.81
CA GLY A 29 -11.27 -4.45 3.39
C GLY A 29 -11.09 -3.92 4.82
N ALA A 30 -9.93 -4.13 5.45
CA ALA A 30 -9.65 -3.64 6.79
C ALA A 30 -9.77 -2.12 6.90
N ARG A 31 -10.27 -1.64 8.04
CA ARG A 31 -10.33 -0.21 8.41
C ARG A 31 -9.30 0.09 9.50
N GLY A 32 -8.96 1.36 9.68
CA GLY A 32 -8.05 1.81 10.74
C GLY A 32 -6.87 2.60 10.16
N ARG A 33 -5.64 2.21 10.50
CA ARG A 33 -4.44 2.85 9.97
C ARG A 33 -4.27 2.49 8.50
N LEU A 34 -4.39 3.50 7.64
CA LEU A 34 -4.30 3.36 6.19
C LEU A 34 -3.15 4.20 5.61
N GLU A 35 -2.48 3.59 4.65
CA GLU A 35 -1.40 4.15 3.85
C GLU A 35 -1.84 4.18 2.39
N VAL A 36 -1.29 5.12 1.61
CA VAL A 36 -1.60 5.23 0.18
C VAL A 36 -0.36 4.81 -0.60
N HIS A 37 -0.52 3.74 -1.37
CA HIS A 37 0.50 3.14 -2.21
C HIS A 37 0.43 3.69 -3.63
N HIS A 38 1.59 3.94 -4.25
CA HIS A 38 1.68 4.20 -5.68
C HIS A 38 1.76 2.87 -6.43
N VAL A 39 0.77 2.54 -7.26
CA VAL A 39 0.73 1.29 -8.06
C VAL A 39 1.92 1.24 -9.04
N ILE A 40 2.20 2.36 -9.70
CA ILE A 40 3.41 2.60 -10.48
C ILE A 40 4.31 3.51 -9.65
N PRO A 41 5.54 3.07 -9.29
CA PRO A 41 6.44 3.87 -8.48
C PRO A 41 6.72 5.24 -9.08
N VAL A 42 6.69 6.28 -8.25
CA VAL A 42 6.95 7.68 -8.66
C VAL A 42 8.25 7.84 -9.46
N ARG A 43 9.30 7.07 -9.14
CA ARG A 43 10.58 7.08 -9.86
C ARG A 43 10.49 6.62 -11.32
N GLN A 44 9.45 5.86 -11.67
CA GLN A 44 9.21 5.32 -13.02
C GLN A 44 8.23 6.19 -13.80
N ALA A 45 7.24 6.79 -13.10
CA ALA A 45 6.23 7.65 -13.70
C ALA A 45 5.92 8.88 -12.79
N PRO A 46 6.81 9.89 -12.75
CA PRO A 46 6.62 11.08 -11.91
C PRO A 46 5.34 11.85 -12.24
N GLU A 47 4.90 11.85 -13.49
CA GLU A 47 3.67 12.46 -13.96
C GLU A 47 2.40 11.83 -13.37
N LEU A 48 2.49 10.57 -12.94
CA LEU A 48 1.38 9.83 -12.31
C LEU A 48 1.39 9.94 -10.78
N ALA A 49 2.31 10.69 -10.18
CA ALA A 49 2.53 10.70 -8.73
C ALA A 49 1.34 11.21 -7.91
N TYR A 50 0.47 12.03 -8.53
CA TYR A 50 -0.77 12.56 -7.92
C TYR A 50 -2.05 12.05 -8.59
N SER A 51 -1.95 11.13 -9.56
CA SER A 51 -3.11 10.57 -10.22
C SER A 51 -3.83 9.60 -9.28
N LEU A 52 -5.11 9.84 -8.99
CA LEU A 52 -5.89 8.92 -8.14
C LEU A 52 -5.89 7.48 -8.69
N GLY A 53 -5.88 7.30 -10.01
CA GLY A 53 -5.82 5.97 -10.63
C GLY A 53 -4.50 5.23 -10.34
N ASN A 54 -3.43 5.95 -10.00
CA ASN A 54 -2.16 5.37 -9.61
C ASN A 54 -2.02 5.19 -8.09
N LEU A 55 -3.07 5.51 -7.31
CA LEU A 55 -3.05 5.42 -5.86
C LEU A 55 -4.00 4.33 -5.36
N LYS A 56 -3.50 3.52 -4.42
CA LYS A 56 -4.26 2.46 -3.77
C LYS A 56 -4.20 2.62 -2.26
N THR A 57 -5.35 2.70 -1.59
CA THR A 57 -5.40 2.74 -0.12
C THR A 57 -5.24 1.34 0.45
N LEU A 58 -4.26 1.15 1.33
CA LEU A 58 -3.89 -0.14 1.92
C LEU A 58 -3.77 -0.04 3.44
N CYS A 59 -4.04 -1.14 4.16
CA CYS A 59 -3.59 -1.26 5.55
C CYS A 59 -2.07 -1.47 5.59
N THR A 60 -1.46 -1.29 6.76
CA THR A 60 0.01 -1.44 6.93
C THR A 60 0.53 -2.81 6.47
N ASP A 61 -0.20 -3.89 6.74
CA ASP A 61 0.23 -5.25 6.36
C ASP A 61 0.22 -5.45 4.85
N CYS A 62 -0.88 -5.07 4.18
CA CYS A 62 -0.97 -5.13 2.73
C CYS A 62 0.06 -4.20 2.08
N HIS A 63 0.24 -3.00 2.61
CA HIS A 63 1.23 -2.04 2.12
C HIS A 63 2.66 -2.61 2.19
N LEU A 64 2.99 -3.32 3.26
CA LEU A 64 4.27 -4.01 3.39
C LEU A 64 4.46 -5.09 2.32
N GLN A 65 3.43 -5.90 2.04
CA GLN A 65 3.51 -6.93 0.98
C GLN A 65 3.83 -6.32 -0.38
N TYR A 66 3.14 -5.24 -0.76
CA TYR A 66 3.45 -4.49 -1.99
C TYR A 66 4.87 -3.93 -1.98
N THR A 67 5.32 -3.38 -0.85
CA THR A 67 6.70 -2.88 -0.69
C THR A 67 7.75 -3.97 -0.89
N LEU A 68 7.53 -5.14 -0.32
CA LEU A 68 8.42 -6.29 -0.46
C LEU A 68 8.43 -6.82 -1.89
N ALA A 69 7.25 -6.92 -2.52
CA ALA A 69 7.12 -7.30 -3.93
C ALA A 69 7.91 -6.35 -4.85
N GLU A 70 7.75 -5.03 -4.70
CA GLU A 70 8.52 -4.04 -5.48
C GLU A 70 10.03 -4.20 -5.35
N ARG A 71 10.50 -4.63 -4.18
CA ARG A 71 11.92 -4.81 -3.86
C ARG A 71 12.45 -6.19 -4.25
N GLY A 72 11.58 -7.11 -4.71
CA GLY A 72 11.94 -8.51 -4.91
C GLY A 72 12.30 -9.23 -3.60
N GLN A 73 11.73 -8.79 -2.48
CA GLN A 73 12.01 -9.26 -1.12
C GLN A 73 10.80 -9.98 -0.51
N LEU A 74 9.96 -10.58 -1.33
CA LEU A 74 8.86 -11.42 -0.83
C LEU A 74 9.43 -12.57 0.01
N PRO A 75 8.72 -12.98 1.08
CA PRO A 75 9.14 -14.12 1.89
C PRO A 75 9.24 -15.40 1.04
N SER A 76 10.15 -16.31 1.42
CA SER A 76 10.22 -17.62 0.78
C SER A 76 8.94 -18.42 1.06
N PRO A 77 8.56 -19.37 0.19
CA PRO A 77 7.39 -20.21 0.41
C PRO A 77 7.43 -20.95 1.76
N GLU A 78 8.61 -21.36 2.20
CA GLU A 78 8.83 -22.00 3.49
C GLU A 78 8.48 -21.08 4.66
N ARG A 79 8.84 -19.79 4.54
CA ARG A 79 8.54 -18.77 5.56
C ARG A 79 7.06 -18.44 5.61
N GLU A 80 6.39 -18.36 4.46
CA GLU A 80 4.94 -18.17 4.38
C GLU A 80 4.18 -19.35 5.02
N ALA A 81 4.60 -20.58 4.72
CA ALA A 81 4.01 -21.78 5.31
C ALA A 81 4.11 -21.75 6.85
N TRP A 82 5.27 -21.36 7.39
CA TRP A 82 5.48 -21.23 8.84
C TRP A 82 4.56 -20.16 9.47
N GLN A 83 4.42 -19.00 8.82
CA GLN A 83 3.52 -17.94 9.29
C GLN A 83 2.05 -18.38 9.27
N SER A 84 1.63 -19.13 8.24
CA SER A 84 0.25 -19.66 8.19
C SER A 84 -0.05 -20.63 9.34
N LEU A 85 0.95 -21.40 9.80
CA LEU A 85 0.75 -22.31 10.94
C LEU A 85 0.56 -21.54 12.24
N LEU A 86 1.32 -20.46 12.45
CA LEU A 86 1.18 -19.59 13.62
C LEU A 86 -0.20 -18.91 13.68
N ASN A 87 -0.72 -18.44 12.55
CA ASN A 87 -2.02 -17.77 12.49
C ASN A 87 -3.22 -18.73 12.60
N LYS A 88 -3.05 -20.03 12.34
CA LYS A 88 -4.11 -21.06 12.49
C LYS A 88 -4.24 -21.61 13.91
N GLY A 89 -3.37 -21.19 14.83
CA GLY A 89 -3.35 -21.64 16.23
C GLY A 89 -4.10 -20.75 17.22
N ILE A 90 -4.88 -19.78 16.74
CA ILE A 90 -5.75 -18.88 17.54
C ILE A 90 -7.20 -19.12 17.15
#